data_AF-G3HNV2-F1
#
_entry.id   AF-G3HNV2-F1
#
_cell.length_a   1.000
_cell.length_b   1.000
_cell.length_c   1.000
_cell.angle_alpha   90.00
_cell.angle_beta   90.00
_cell.angle_gamma   90.00
#
_symmetry.space_group_name_H-M   'P 1'
#
loop_
_entity.id
_entity.type
_entity.pdbx_description
1 polymer ?
#
loop_
_entity_poly.entity_id
_entity_poly.type
_entity_poly.pdbx_seq_one_letter_code
_entity_poly.pdbx_strand_id
1 'polypeptide(L)'
;MDRLNEYSHNSFDLQSLLNSFPGDLEFKQIFSDIGEQMQQNATRTSLHSVEDYSSVDVKSVWDDVRLHLRRFLVNRLESHNEINNSQQRVELKNQCMKQLLLLYPESEVLIKYQNIQKRLLAKFLQNSFPSCNRDSDLEVIAHGYQSTMPMLYSMIKEDFNILCEILAPSSIVQFIKETYLDTVTEEMAKILENFCELQLKENAVSGVKTSKSCSKHSGTVHALVSSACPQKPRRSSLSLDELKFLSQLTQSFLKLESNIQELLEETFLLLQMPRNSPGILEKSNREAMVEKRTANETNISPEPLLPVKEATLLEFGWRNAFKDITLSMAHCISAAIEGFSTKVLQQEQTERTSASSYIMNLVNVPKACLEGHIFAEEEQPKQFCSDIMEKLDTMLPLALACRDDSLQEIRGNLVEACCKVATAVLERLQERGRDIPSGAPLKNLHILLSTAAYVSQHFTHYDNLMRETTKKPVFLVPVQRYQEFINTLQFQVTDYCVRVCATSILQDAESHHWDDYKAFYEV
;
A
#
# COMPACT_ATOMS: atom_id res chain seq x y z
N MET A 1 31.30 36.96 27.95
CA MET A 1 30.94 36.19 29.17
C MET A 1 29.89 35.16 28.77
N ASP A 2 30.14 34.21 27.89
CA ASP A 2 31.21 33.19 27.81
C ASP A 2 31.19 32.17 28.96
N ARG A 3 30.78 30.96 28.56
CA ARG A 3 31.37 29.66 28.92
C ARG A 3 31.31 29.20 30.39
N LEU A 4 30.12 29.01 30.94
CA LEU A 4 29.98 28.29 32.22
C LEU A 4 28.84 27.26 32.31
N ASN A 5 28.19 26.88 31.20
CA ASN A 5 27.09 25.90 31.23
C ASN A 5 27.38 24.54 30.58
N GLU A 6 28.64 24.22 30.27
CA GLU A 6 29.01 22.99 29.53
C GLU A 6 29.54 21.83 30.38
N TYR A 7 29.59 21.94 31.72
CA TYR A 7 30.29 20.95 32.57
C TYR A 7 29.50 20.47 33.79
N SER A 8 28.26 20.00 33.59
CA SER A 8 27.51 19.29 34.65
C SER A 8 27.18 17.81 34.33
N HIS A 9 27.55 17.27 33.16
CA HIS A 9 27.11 15.92 32.75
C HIS A 9 28.04 14.75 33.15
N ASN A 10 29.28 15.01 33.63
CA ASN A 10 30.30 13.95 33.60
C ASN A 10 30.39 13.02 34.83
N SER A 11 29.61 13.21 35.89
CA SER A 11 29.65 12.30 37.07
C SER A 11 28.42 11.43 37.26
N PHE A 12 27.27 11.80 36.67
CA PHE A 12 26.01 11.08 36.88
C PHE A 12 25.76 9.99 35.83
N ASP A 13 26.47 10.02 34.69
CA ASP A 13 26.26 9.09 33.57
C ASP A 13 27.04 7.79 33.67
N LEU A 14 28.18 7.74 34.37
CA LEU A 14 29.05 6.56 34.40
C LEU A 14 28.41 5.36 35.11
N GLN A 15 27.74 5.60 36.24
CA GLN A 15 27.05 4.55 36.98
C GLN A 15 25.78 4.09 36.24
N SER A 16 25.08 5.01 35.56
CA SER A 16 23.95 4.71 34.70
C SER A 16 24.37 3.87 33.49
N LEU A 17 25.47 4.26 32.84
CA LEU A 17 26.12 3.55 31.75
C LEU A 17 26.51 2.15 32.23
N LEU A 18 27.30 2.01 33.29
CA LEU A 18 27.74 0.71 33.84
C LEU A 18 26.57 -0.21 34.24
N ASN A 19 25.49 0.35 34.79
CA ASN A 19 24.28 -0.41 35.14
C ASN A 19 23.45 -0.80 33.91
N SER A 20 23.61 -0.10 32.78
CA SER A 20 22.89 -0.38 31.52
C SER A 20 23.50 -1.53 30.70
N PHE A 21 24.69 -2.03 31.06
CA PHE A 21 25.36 -3.16 30.37
C PHE A 21 25.40 -4.41 31.26
N PRO A 22 24.31 -5.20 31.33
CA PRO A 22 24.31 -6.41 32.13
C PRO A 22 25.09 -7.53 31.41
N GLY A 23 26.25 -7.90 31.96
CA GLY A 23 26.82 -9.25 31.82
C GLY A 23 27.60 -9.59 30.54
N ASP A 24 27.84 -8.64 29.62
CA ASP A 24 28.65 -8.92 28.43
C ASP A 24 30.13 -9.12 28.83
N LEU A 25 30.71 -10.28 28.52
CA LEU A 25 32.09 -10.65 28.88
C LEU A 25 33.09 -9.68 28.23
N GLU A 26 32.78 -9.21 27.03
CA GLU A 26 33.54 -8.18 26.31
C GLU A 26 33.52 -6.84 27.04
N PHE A 27 32.43 -6.51 27.74
CA PHE A 27 32.30 -5.27 28.50
C PHE A 27 33.23 -5.24 29.71
N LYS A 28 33.38 -6.38 30.40
CA LYS A 28 34.36 -6.51 31.48
C LYS A 28 35.79 -6.35 30.98
N GLN A 29 36.10 -6.87 29.79
CA GLN A 29 37.42 -6.73 29.18
C GLN A 29 37.69 -5.28 28.75
N ILE A 30 36.75 -4.63 28.08
CA ILE A 30 36.87 -3.23 27.65
C ILE A 30 37.08 -2.31 28.86
N PHE A 31 36.29 -2.46 29.92
CA PHE A 31 36.48 -1.65 31.15
C PHE A 31 37.75 -2.02 31.92
N SER A 32 38.22 -3.26 31.85
CA SER A 32 39.52 -3.65 32.41
C SER A 32 40.66 -2.98 31.68
N ASP A 33 40.65 -3.00 30.34
CA ASP A 33 41.70 -2.41 29.50
C ASP A 33 41.71 -0.87 29.64
N ILE A 34 40.53 -0.25 29.73
CA ILE A 34 40.38 1.19 30.00
C ILE A 34 40.82 1.53 31.42
N GLY A 35 40.47 0.70 32.41
CA GLY A 35 40.90 0.86 33.79
C GLY A 35 42.42 0.79 33.92
N GLU A 36 43.07 -0.14 33.22
CA GLU A 36 44.52 -0.24 33.13
C GLU A 36 45.16 0.98 32.48
N GLN A 37 44.59 1.50 31.38
CA GLN A 37 45.07 2.74 30.74
C GLN A 37 44.92 3.97 31.65
N MET A 38 43.78 4.10 32.34
CA MET A 38 43.55 5.18 33.31
C MET A 38 44.51 5.11 34.50
N GLN A 39 44.78 3.91 35.01
CA GLN A 39 45.73 3.66 36.09
C GLN A 39 47.17 3.99 35.67
N GLN A 40 47.54 3.67 34.43
CA GLN A 40 48.84 4.02 33.86
C GLN A 40 49.02 5.53 33.64
N ASN A 41 47.95 6.26 33.28
CA ASN A 41 48.03 7.72 33.12
C ASN A 41 48.01 8.46 34.48
N ALA A 42 47.27 7.97 35.46
CA ALA A 42 47.25 8.50 36.83
C ALA A 42 48.59 8.29 37.56
N THR A 43 49.35 7.25 37.24
CA THR A 43 50.69 7.00 37.81
C THR A 43 51.80 7.81 37.13
N ARG A 44 51.54 8.40 35.94
CA ARG A 44 52.49 9.25 35.20
C ARG A 44 52.37 10.74 35.55
N THR A 45 51.30 11.14 36.22
CA THR A 45 51.09 12.50 36.74
C THR A 45 51.83 12.68 38.07
N SER A 46 53.11 13.02 37.98
CA SER A 46 53.92 13.46 39.12
C SER A 46 53.28 14.68 39.81
N LEU A 47 53.26 14.68 41.14
CA LEU A 47 52.68 15.69 42.06
C LEU A 47 53.20 17.14 41.91
N HIS A 48 54.03 17.43 40.90
CA HIS A 48 54.71 18.71 40.71
C HIS A 48 54.63 19.32 39.29
N SER A 49 53.73 18.87 38.41
CA SER A 49 53.51 19.52 37.11
C SER A 49 52.17 20.24 37.02
N VAL A 50 52.24 21.51 36.60
CA VAL A 50 51.16 22.50 36.39
C VAL A 50 49.91 21.92 35.71
N GLU A 51 48.76 22.35 36.21
CA GLU A 51 47.41 21.78 36.11
C GLU A 51 46.72 21.78 34.73
N ASP A 52 47.41 22.11 33.63
CA ASP A 52 46.78 22.24 32.30
C ASP A 52 46.95 21.04 31.36
N TYR A 53 47.87 20.12 31.64
CA TYR A 53 48.11 18.94 30.77
C TYR A 53 47.31 17.69 31.18
N SER A 54 46.78 17.62 32.41
CA SER A 54 46.03 16.45 32.90
C SER A 54 44.58 16.41 32.43
N SER A 55 43.94 17.57 32.23
CA SER A 55 42.55 17.65 31.78
C SER A 55 42.40 17.33 30.29
N VAL A 56 43.40 17.68 29.47
CA VAL A 56 43.48 17.32 28.04
C VAL A 56 43.69 15.83 27.84
N ASP A 57 44.56 15.20 28.66
CA ASP A 57 44.85 13.76 28.59
C ASP A 57 43.65 12.90 29.06
N VAL A 58 42.95 13.34 30.11
CA VAL A 58 41.71 12.67 30.58
C VAL A 58 40.58 12.82 29.56
N LYS A 59 40.46 13.99 28.91
CA LYS A 59 39.45 14.21 27.86
C LYS A 59 39.73 13.35 26.63
N SER A 60 40.97 13.26 26.16
CA SER A 60 41.32 12.39 25.03
C SER A 60 41.09 10.92 25.33
N VAL A 61 41.44 10.45 26.53
CA VAL A 61 41.14 9.07 26.95
C VAL A 61 39.63 8.84 26.97
N TRP A 62 38.84 9.78 27.49
CA TRP A 62 37.37 9.68 27.46
C TRP A 62 36.79 9.68 26.05
N ASP A 63 37.34 10.47 25.15
CA ASP A 63 36.92 10.50 23.75
C ASP A 63 37.25 9.16 23.05
N ASP A 64 38.39 8.54 23.37
CA ASP A 64 38.75 7.20 22.88
C ASP A 64 37.81 6.11 23.42
N VAL A 65 37.49 6.15 24.72
CA VAL A 65 36.50 5.24 25.35
C VAL A 65 35.14 5.39 24.69
N ARG A 66 34.67 6.63 24.55
CA ARG A 66 33.37 6.95 23.94
C ARG A 66 33.33 6.50 22.48
N LEU A 67 34.45 6.60 21.75
CA LEU A 67 34.55 6.12 20.37
C LEU A 67 34.53 4.59 20.30
N HIS A 68 35.21 3.90 21.21
CA HIS A 68 35.24 2.44 21.27
C HIS A 68 33.84 1.88 21.56
N LEU A 69 33.16 2.44 22.57
CA LEU A 69 31.77 2.08 22.90
C LEU A 69 30.83 2.37 21.73
N ARG A 70 30.97 3.51 21.06
CA ARG A 70 30.18 3.83 19.85
C ARG A 70 30.36 2.76 18.78
N ARG A 71 31.60 2.37 18.47
CA ARG A 71 31.89 1.35 17.44
C ARG A 71 31.26 0.01 17.82
N PHE A 72 31.38 -0.41 19.07
CA PHE A 72 30.77 -1.63 19.57
C PHE A 72 29.24 -1.62 19.42
N LEU A 73 28.57 -0.57 19.90
CA LEU A 73 27.12 -0.43 19.81
C LEU A 73 26.64 -0.36 18.35
N VAL A 74 27.35 0.36 17.50
CA VAL A 74 27.07 0.43 16.06
C VAL A 74 27.22 -0.95 15.42
N ASN A 75 28.27 -1.72 15.75
CA ASN A 75 28.45 -3.06 15.21
C ASN A 75 27.31 -4.00 15.64
N ARG A 76 26.86 -3.93 16.89
CA ARG A 76 25.69 -4.68 17.38
C ARG A 76 24.41 -4.27 16.67
N LEU A 77 24.23 -2.98 16.43
CA LEU A 77 23.12 -2.45 15.63
C LEU A 77 23.22 -2.84 14.16
N GLU A 78 24.38 -3.18 13.62
CA GLU A 78 24.52 -3.63 12.23
C GLU A 78 24.25 -5.13 12.07
N SER A 79 24.55 -5.95 13.09
CA SER A 79 24.35 -7.41 13.08
C SER A 79 22.96 -7.87 13.56
N HIS A 80 22.07 -6.97 13.94
CA HIS A 80 20.75 -7.33 14.49
C HIS A 80 19.86 -8.17 13.56
N ASN A 81 20.11 -8.13 12.25
CA ASN A 81 19.39 -8.94 11.26
C ASN A 81 19.71 -10.44 11.33
N GLU A 82 20.79 -10.84 12.02
CA GLU A 82 21.12 -12.25 12.28
C GLU A 82 20.21 -12.88 13.35
N ILE A 83 19.46 -12.04 14.08
CA ILE A 83 18.57 -12.48 15.16
C ILE A 83 17.19 -12.82 14.57
N ASN A 84 16.84 -14.11 14.59
CA ASN A 84 15.56 -14.60 14.08
C ASN A 84 14.34 -14.19 14.93
N ASN A 85 14.55 -13.81 16.20
CA ASN A 85 13.48 -13.45 17.12
C ASN A 85 13.24 -11.93 17.14
N SER A 86 12.05 -11.49 16.72
CA SER A 86 11.68 -10.07 16.66
C SER A 86 11.74 -9.36 18.01
N GLN A 87 11.33 -10.02 19.10
CA GLN A 87 11.34 -9.43 20.44
C GLN A 87 12.77 -9.14 20.91
N GLN A 88 13.68 -10.09 20.69
CA GLN A 88 15.10 -9.92 21.05
C GLN A 88 15.76 -8.82 20.21
N ARG A 89 15.37 -8.72 18.93
CA ARG A 89 15.85 -7.68 18.01
C ARG A 89 15.43 -6.28 18.45
N VAL A 90 14.15 -6.11 18.83
CA VAL A 90 13.62 -4.84 19.36
C VAL A 90 14.31 -4.46 20.66
N GLU A 91 14.48 -5.41 21.59
CA GLU A 91 15.16 -5.15 22.86
C GLU A 91 16.62 -4.71 22.64
N LEU A 92 17.37 -5.42 21.78
CA LEU A 92 18.74 -5.05 21.45
C LEU A 92 18.82 -3.66 20.84
N LYS A 93 17.95 -3.34 19.88
CA LYS A 93 17.89 -2.02 19.25
C LYS A 93 17.59 -0.94 20.29
N ASN A 94 16.59 -1.14 21.14
CA ASN A 94 16.20 -0.19 22.18
C ASN A 94 17.35 0.07 23.16
N GLN A 95 18.01 -1.00 23.64
CA GLN A 95 19.17 -0.90 24.52
C GLN A 95 20.32 -0.14 23.88
N CYS A 96 20.70 -0.49 22.64
CA CYS A 96 21.79 0.18 21.94
C CYS A 96 21.47 1.66 21.68
N MET A 97 20.22 2.00 21.34
CA MET A 97 19.79 3.38 21.14
C MET A 97 19.86 4.19 22.44
N LYS A 98 19.31 3.66 23.55
CA LYS A 98 19.39 4.30 24.87
C LYS A 98 20.85 4.53 25.30
N GLN A 99 21.72 3.55 25.09
CA GLN A 99 23.14 3.66 25.42
C GLN A 99 23.88 4.66 24.51
N LEU A 100 23.56 4.73 23.22
CA LEU A 100 24.15 5.73 22.32
C LEU A 100 23.72 7.15 22.69
N LEU A 101 22.48 7.35 23.13
CA LEU A 101 21.96 8.66 23.59
C LEU A 101 22.59 9.14 24.89
N LEU A 102 23.11 8.24 25.73
CA LEU A 102 23.95 8.62 26.88
C LEU A 102 25.33 9.11 26.45
N LEU A 103 25.83 8.64 25.30
CA LEU A 103 27.19 8.92 24.84
C LEU A 103 27.27 10.12 23.89
N TYR A 104 26.23 10.37 23.08
CA TYR A 104 26.24 11.39 22.02
C TYR A 104 24.89 12.14 21.95
N PRO A 105 24.88 13.36 21.40
CA PRO A 105 23.64 14.10 21.16
C PRO A 105 22.65 13.33 20.29
N GLU A 106 21.35 13.51 20.56
CA GLU A 106 20.24 12.84 19.86
C GLU A 106 20.38 12.90 18.33
N SER A 107 20.67 14.08 17.77
CA SER A 107 20.80 14.27 16.32
C SER A 107 21.88 13.39 15.68
N GLU A 108 23.04 13.21 16.34
CA GLU A 108 24.12 12.37 15.82
C GLU A 108 23.77 10.88 15.88
N VAL A 109 23.10 10.47 16.95
CA VAL A 109 22.66 9.08 17.14
C VAL A 109 21.61 8.74 16.09
N LEU A 110 20.62 9.62 15.87
CA LEU A 110 19.57 9.41 14.88
C LEU A 110 20.10 9.33 13.46
N ILE A 111 20.97 10.26 13.05
CA ILE A 111 21.59 10.21 11.71
C ILE A 111 22.36 8.90 11.52
N LYS A 112 23.09 8.45 12.56
CA LYS A 112 23.85 7.19 12.47
C LYS A 112 22.91 5.99 12.37
N TYR A 113 21.86 5.95 13.19
CA TYR A 113 20.86 4.89 13.19
C TYR A 113 20.11 4.81 11.86
N GLN A 114 19.64 5.95 11.37
CA GLN A 114 19.02 6.12 10.05
C GLN A 114 19.89 5.56 8.94
N ASN A 115 21.18 5.91 8.91
CA ASN A 115 22.11 5.40 7.89
C ASN A 115 22.31 3.88 7.97
N ILE A 116 22.35 3.31 9.17
CA ILE A 116 22.41 1.85 9.36
C ILE A 116 21.14 1.21 8.80
N GLN A 117 19.97 1.71 9.18
CA GLN A 117 18.68 1.18 8.72
C GLN A 117 18.49 1.32 7.21
N LYS A 118 18.82 2.48 6.61
CA LYS A 118 18.79 2.69 5.15
C LYS A 118 19.61 1.63 4.41
N ARG A 119 20.84 1.40 4.85
CA ARG A 119 21.74 0.41 4.21
C ARG A 119 21.22 -1.02 4.36
N LEU A 120 20.69 -1.38 5.53
CA LEU A 120 20.13 -2.71 5.76
C LEU A 120 18.84 -2.93 4.98
N LEU A 121 17.99 -1.90 4.92
CA LEU A 121 16.78 -1.88 4.12
C LEU A 121 17.09 -2.03 2.63
N ALA A 122 18.02 -1.25 2.08
CA ALA A 122 18.41 -1.37 0.67
C ALA A 122 18.91 -2.80 0.34
N LYS A 123 19.76 -3.38 1.20
CA LYS A 123 20.19 -4.79 1.05
C LYS A 123 19.03 -5.77 1.13
N PHE A 124 18.10 -5.57 2.06
CA PHE A 124 16.92 -6.41 2.20
C PHE A 124 16.06 -6.35 0.93
N LEU A 125 15.72 -5.16 0.45
CA LEU A 125 14.92 -4.99 -0.77
C LEU A 125 15.62 -5.58 -1.99
N GLN A 126 16.93 -5.37 -2.17
CA GLN A 126 17.71 -5.95 -3.27
C GLN A 126 17.76 -7.48 -3.23
N ASN A 127 17.83 -8.08 -2.05
CA ASN A 127 17.85 -9.54 -1.90
C ASN A 127 16.45 -10.17 -2.08
N SER A 128 15.41 -9.46 -1.62
CA SER A 128 14.03 -9.94 -1.63
C SER A 128 13.33 -9.71 -2.97
N PHE A 129 13.73 -8.69 -3.73
CA PHE A 129 13.14 -8.39 -5.02
C PHE A 129 13.94 -9.06 -6.15
N PRO A 130 13.38 -10.10 -6.80
CA PRO A 130 14.04 -10.67 -7.97
C PRO A 130 14.17 -9.62 -9.06
N SER A 131 15.37 -9.53 -9.66
CA SER A 131 15.61 -8.66 -10.81
C SER A 131 14.66 -9.05 -11.95
N CYS A 132 13.95 -8.08 -12.51
CA CYS A 132 13.14 -8.32 -13.69
C CYS A 132 14.05 -8.70 -14.86
N ASN A 133 13.97 -9.93 -15.36
CA ASN A 133 14.69 -10.39 -16.55
C ASN A 133 13.70 -10.79 -17.65
N ARG A 134 14.20 -10.89 -18.89
CA ARG A 134 13.39 -11.18 -20.09
C ARG A 134 12.56 -12.47 -19.99
N ASP A 135 13.08 -13.49 -19.31
CA ASP A 135 12.44 -14.81 -19.18
C ASP A 135 11.77 -15.00 -17.80
N SER A 136 11.71 -13.94 -16.99
CA SER A 136 11.15 -14.00 -15.65
C SER A 136 9.63 -14.04 -15.68
N ASP A 137 9.06 -14.98 -14.94
CA ASP A 137 7.62 -15.02 -14.69
C ASP A 137 7.23 -13.80 -13.83
N LEU A 138 6.52 -12.85 -14.45
CA LEU A 138 6.03 -11.63 -13.79
C LEU A 138 5.15 -11.97 -12.58
N GLU A 139 4.45 -13.10 -12.58
CA GLU A 139 3.60 -13.53 -11.47
C GLU A 139 4.43 -13.97 -10.26
N VAL A 140 5.53 -14.69 -10.49
CA VAL A 140 6.49 -15.06 -9.45
C VAL A 140 7.16 -13.81 -8.85
N ILE A 141 7.53 -12.86 -9.71
CA ILE A 141 8.08 -11.58 -9.26
C ILE A 141 7.05 -10.86 -8.38
N ALA A 142 5.82 -10.63 -8.86
CA ALA A 142 4.78 -9.95 -8.10
C ALA A 142 4.50 -10.61 -6.74
N HIS A 143 4.44 -11.94 -6.69
CA HIS A 143 4.29 -12.68 -5.45
C HIS A 143 5.49 -12.47 -4.50
N GLY A 144 6.70 -12.38 -5.04
CA GLY A 144 7.89 -11.98 -4.28
C GLY A 144 7.74 -10.61 -3.61
N TYR A 145 7.21 -9.62 -4.31
CA TYR A 145 6.91 -8.31 -3.72
C TYR A 145 5.84 -8.41 -2.63
N GLN A 146 4.73 -9.08 -2.92
CA GLN A 146 3.61 -9.25 -1.98
C GLN A 146 4.03 -9.95 -0.68
N SER A 147 4.89 -10.96 -0.77
CA SER A 147 5.42 -11.67 0.40
C SER A 147 6.45 -10.87 1.20
N THR A 148 7.12 -9.90 0.58
CA THR A 148 8.13 -9.04 1.21
C THR A 148 7.50 -7.87 1.98
N MET A 149 6.36 -7.33 1.52
CA MET A 149 5.73 -6.16 2.14
C MET A 149 5.37 -6.32 3.63
N PRO A 150 4.85 -7.46 4.11
CA PRO A 150 4.61 -7.67 5.55
C PRO A 150 5.89 -7.59 6.39
N MET A 151 7.02 -8.07 5.88
CA MET A 151 8.31 -7.98 6.57
C MET A 151 8.79 -6.52 6.64
N LEU A 152 8.65 -5.77 5.54
CA LEU A 152 8.94 -4.34 5.51
C LEU A 152 8.08 -3.57 6.53
N TYR A 153 6.78 -3.83 6.58
CA TYR A 153 5.89 -3.26 7.57
C TYR A 153 6.32 -3.60 9.01
N SER A 154 6.73 -4.85 9.26
CA SER A 154 7.26 -5.26 10.58
C SER A 154 8.52 -4.48 10.96
N MET A 155 9.45 -4.28 10.02
CA MET A 155 10.67 -3.48 10.27
C MET A 155 10.33 -2.03 10.63
N ILE A 156 9.40 -1.42 9.89
CA ILE A 156 8.90 -0.07 10.15
C ILE A 156 8.25 0.00 11.54
N LYS A 157 7.38 -0.97 11.86
CA LYS A 157 6.65 -1.02 13.14
C LYS A 157 7.58 -1.18 14.33
N GLU A 158 8.60 -2.01 14.22
CA GLU A 158 9.61 -2.18 15.26
C GLU A 158 10.36 -0.89 15.56
N ASP A 159 10.89 -0.23 14.53
CA ASP A 159 11.62 1.03 14.70
C ASP A 159 10.71 2.15 15.15
N PHE A 160 9.48 2.20 14.65
CA PHE A 160 8.47 3.14 15.09
C PHE A 160 8.20 3.02 16.60
N ASN A 161 8.01 1.81 17.11
CA ASN A 161 7.77 1.59 18.54
C ASN A 161 8.97 2.00 19.41
N ILE A 162 10.20 1.72 18.96
CA ILE A 162 11.41 2.12 19.68
C ILE A 162 11.53 3.65 19.71
N LEU A 163 11.31 4.30 18.58
CA LEU A 163 11.44 5.75 18.45
C LEU A 163 10.32 6.50 19.19
N CYS A 164 9.14 5.90 19.37
CA CYS A 164 8.07 6.46 20.21
C CYS A 164 8.45 6.64 21.68
N GLU A 165 9.39 5.85 22.19
CA GLU A 165 9.90 6.02 23.57
C GLU A 165 10.88 7.19 23.70
N ILE A 166 11.47 7.63 22.59
CA ILE A 166 12.66 8.49 22.56
C ILE A 166 12.35 9.88 21.97
N LEU A 167 11.57 9.93 20.90
CA LEU A 167 11.41 11.11 20.05
C LEU A 167 10.01 11.73 20.13
N ALA A 168 9.93 13.01 19.77
CA ALA A 168 8.67 13.68 19.51
C ALA A 168 7.97 13.12 18.25
N PRO A 169 6.62 13.10 18.21
CA PRO A 169 5.83 12.63 17.06
C PRO A 169 6.31 13.09 15.68
N SER A 170 6.61 14.38 15.52
CA SER A 170 7.06 14.96 14.24
C SER A 170 8.40 14.38 13.77
N SER A 171 9.33 14.14 14.70
CA SER A 171 10.65 13.58 14.39
C SER A 171 10.55 12.10 13.99
N ILE A 172 9.58 11.37 14.56
CA ILE A 172 9.31 9.97 14.19
C ILE A 172 8.77 9.91 12.75
N VAL A 173 7.79 10.74 12.41
CA VAL A 173 7.25 10.84 11.04
C VAL A 173 8.36 11.14 10.04
N GLN A 174 9.23 12.11 10.36
CA GLN A 174 10.37 12.44 9.52
C GLN A 174 11.36 11.28 9.38
N PHE A 175 11.68 10.60 10.48
CA PHE A 175 12.56 9.43 10.45
C PHE A 175 11.99 8.31 9.57
N ILE A 176 10.72 7.97 9.73
CA ILE A 176 10.08 6.91 8.93
C ILE A 176 10.06 7.29 7.44
N LYS A 177 9.70 8.54 7.12
CA LYS A 177 9.72 9.05 5.75
C LYS A 177 11.10 8.89 5.12
N GLU A 178 12.10 9.51 5.72
CA GLU A 178 13.43 9.58 5.14
C GLU A 178 14.16 8.24 5.13
N THR A 179 13.93 7.37 6.13
CA THR A 179 14.63 6.09 6.28
C THR A 179 13.99 5.00 5.43
N TYR A 180 12.67 4.88 5.49
CA TYR A 180 11.96 3.77 4.87
C TYR A 180 11.30 4.17 3.57
N LEU A 181 10.44 5.19 3.58
CA LEU A 181 9.61 5.53 2.43
C LEU A 181 10.43 6.02 1.24
N ASP A 182 11.40 6.89 1.50
CA ASP A 182 12.30 7.41 0.46
C ASP A 182 13.19 6.30 -0.11
N THR A 183 13.75 5.44 0.75
CA THR A 183 14.58 4.29 0.32
C THR A 183 13.77 3.30 -0.50
N VAL A 184 12.55 2.98 -0.08
CA VAL A 184 11.65 2.11 -0.84
C VAL A 184 11.32 2.75 -2.19
N THR A 185 11.01 4.05 -2.20
CA THR A 185 10.73 4.78 -3.45
C THR A 185 11.92 4.75 -4.41
N GLU A 186 13.14 4.92 -3.91
CA GLU A 186 14.37 4.88 -4.71
C GLU A 186 14.63 3.48 -5.29
N GLU A 187 14.57 2.43 -4.47
CA GLU A 187 14.77 1.06 -4.96
C GLU A 187 13.68 0.66 -5.96
N MET A 188 12.44 1.09 -5.73
CA MET A 188 11.35 0.86 -6.69
C MET A 188 11.53 1.59 -8.01
N ALA A 189 12.05 2.82 -7.98
CA ALA A 189 12.37 3.54 -9.20
C ALA A 189 13.41 2.78 -10.04
N LYS A 190 14.46 2.22 -9.40
CA LYS A 190 15.47 1.38 -10.08
C LYS A 190 14.86 0.12 -10.72
N ILE A 191 13.93 -0.53 -10.02
CA ILE A 191 13.22 -1.71 -10.54
C ILE A 191 12.37 -1.35 -11.76
N LEU A 192 11.58 -0.27 -11.67
CA LEU A 192 10.70 0.15 -12.76
C LEU A 192 11.49 0.70 -13.95
N GLU A 193 12.63 1.36 -13.73
CA GLU A 193 13.54 1.77 -14.79
C GLU A 193 14.09 0.56 -15.56
N ASN A 194 14.55 -0.48 -14.84
CA ASN A 194 14.97 -1.74 -15.45
C ASN A 194 13.85 -2.42 -16.25
N PHE A 195 12.62 -2.40 -15.72
CA PHE A 195 11.44 -2.93 -16.42
C PHE A 195 11.17 -2.13 -17.72
N CYS A 196 11.18 -0.81 -17.65
CA CYS A 196 11.01 0.08 -18.81
C CYS A 196 12.08 -0.16 -19.90
N GLU A 197 13.35 -0.32 -19.50
CA GLU A 197 14.42 -0.62 -20.44
C GLU A 197 14.22 -1.93 -21.20
N LEU A 198 13.78 -2.98 -20.50
CA LEU A 198 13.51 -4.28 -21.12
C LEU A 198 12.38 -4.17 -22.15
N GLN A 199 11.31 -3.43 -21.81
CA GLN A 199 10.19 -3.16 -22.71
C GLN A 199 10.61 -2.37 -23.96
N LEU A 200 11.48 -1.37 -23.82
CA LEU A 200 12.00 -0.62 -24.95
C LEU A 200 12.86 -1.48 -25.88
N LYS A 201 13.71 -2.35 -25.31
CA LYS A 201 14.58 -3.27 -26.07
C LYS A 201 13.78 -4.32 -26.85
N GLU A 202 12.65 -4.80 -26.31
CA GLU A 202 11.78 -5.76 -26.99
C GLU A 202 11.10 -5.16 -28.24
N ASN A 203 10.56 -3.95 -28.11
CA ASN A 203 9.90 -3.25 -29.21
C ASN A 203 10.86 -2.85 -30.34
N ALA A 204 12.16 -2.71 -30.06
CA ALA A 204 13.18 -2.49 -31.08
C ALA A 204 13.51 -3.75 -31.90
N VAL A 205 13.39 -4.94 -31.31
CA VAL A 205 13.75 -6.23 -31.95
C VAL A 205 12.60 -6.78 -32.79
N SER A 206 11.33 -6.61 -32.37
CA SER A 206 10.17 -7.08 -33.14
C SER A 206 9.94 -6.28 -34.44
N GLY A 207 10.42 -5.03 -34.50
CA GLY A 207 10.29 -4.16 -35.67
C GLY A 207 11.21 -4.47 -36.86
N VAL A 208 12.14 -5.42 -36.75
CA VAL A 208 13.17 -5.69 -37.78
C VAL A 208 12.85 -6.90 -38.68
N LYS A 209 11.81 -7.69 -38.42
CA LYS A 209 11.55 -8.92 -39.19
C LYS A 209 10.11 -9.06 -39.68
N THR A 210 9.76 -8.30 -40.73
CA THR A 210 8.95 -8.79 -41.87
C THR A 210 8.98 -7.78 -43.02
N SER A 211 9.99 -7.84 -43.87
CA SER A 211 9.88 -7.32 -45.24
C SER A 211 10.76 -8.13 -46.19
N LYS A 212 10.28 -9.32 -46.58
CA LYS A 212 10.72 -9.99 -47.80
C LYS A 212 9.61 -9.89 -48.84
N SER A 213 9.76 -8.93 -49.76
CA SER A 213 9.64 -9.09 -51.21
C SER A 213 9.27 -7.75 -51.86
N CYS A 214 10.17 -7.21 -52.68
CA CYS A 214 9.80 -6.76 -54.01
C CYS A 214 11.06 -6.61 -54.88
N SER A 215 10.94 -7.14 -56.08
CA SER A 215 11.97 -7.32 -57.09
C SER A 215 12.50 -6.02 -57.70
N LYS A 216 13.78 -6.08 -58.04
CA LYS A 216 14.56 -5.13 -58.87
C LYS A 216 13.77 -4.49 -60.00
N HIS A 217 13.85 -3.16 -60.10
CA HIS A 217 13.88 -2.44 -61.36
C HIS A 217 14.72 -1.17 -61.16
N SER A 218 15.62 -0.98 -62.11
CA SER A 218 16.70 0.00 -62.17
C SER A 218 16.18 1.35 -62.64
N GLY A 219 16.70 2.46 -62.09
CA GLY A 219 16.74 3.73 -62.82
C GLY A 219 16.72 5.00 -61.97
N THR A 220 17.89 5.62 -61.87
CA THR A 220 18.09 7.07 -61.79
C THR A 220 18.14 7.75 -60.41
N VAL A 221 19.40 8.10 -60.09
CA VAL A 221 19.93 8.99 -59.06
C VAL A 221 19.27 10.38 -59.11
N HIS A 222 18.78 10.87 -57.97
CA HIS A 222 18.97 12.27 -57.54
C HIS A 222 18.89 12.41 -56.01
N ALA A 223 20.07 12.67 -55.44
CA ALA A 223 20.41 13.56 -54.33
C ALA A 223 19.37 13.85 -53.21
N LEU A 224 19.59 13.18 -52.07
CA LEU A 224 19.95 13.78 -50.78
C LEU A 224 19.22 15.07 -50.34
N VAL A 225 18.04 14.95 -49.73
CA VAL A 225 17.67 15.70 -48.52
C VAL A 225 16.90 14.73 -47.61
N SER A 226 17.63 14.04 -46.74
CA SER A 226 17.02 13.29 -45.65
C SER A 226 16.49 14.30 -44.64
N SER A 227 15.17 14.54 -44.63
CA SER A 227 14.56 15.26 -43.52
C SER A 227 14.70 14.38 -42.29
N ALA A 228 15.61 14.75 -41.39
CA ALA A 228 15.65 14.24 -40.03
C ALA A 228 14.37 14.73 -39.32
N CYS A 229 13.26 14.05 -39.56
CA CYS A 229 12.09 14.13 -38.71
C CYS A 229 12.50 13.47 -37.38
N PRO A 230 12.41 14.15 -36.23
CA PRO A 230 12.61 13.48 -34.96
C PRO A 230 11.53 12.41 -34.87
N GLN A 231 11.91 11.15 -35.01
CA GLN A 231 10.99 10.05 -34.77
C GLN A 231 10.50 10.20 -33.34
N LYS A 232 9.23 10.62 -33.19
CA LYS A 232 8.51 10.48 -31.93
C LYS A 232 8.79 9.08 -31.40
N PRO A 233 9.17 8.91 -30.12
CA PRO A 233 9.44 7.60 -29.57
C PRO A 233 8.23 6.72 -29.85
N ARG A 234 8.43 5.64 -30.61
CA ARG A 234 7.40 4.61 -30.82
C ARG A 234 6.98 4.14 -29.44
N ARG A 235 5.75 4.47 -29.06
CA ARG A 235 5.16 4.19 -27.75
C ARG A 235 5.15 2.68 -27.55
N SER A 236 5.85 2.21 -26.52
CA SER A 236 5.80 0.81 -26.08
C SER A 236 4.38 0.49 -25.64
N SER A 237 3.76 -0.50 -26.28
CA SER A 237 2.46 -1.03 -25.85
C SER A 237 2.68 -2.06 -24.76
N LEU A 238 2.06 -1.85 -23.59
CA LEU A 238 2.08 -2.82 -22.50
C LEU A 238 1.11 -3.98 -22.77
N SER A 239 1.52 -5.19 -22.45
CA SER A 239 0.67 -6.38 -22.48
C SER A 239 -0.28 -6.44 -21.28
N LEU A 240 -1.29 -7.31 -21.34
CA LEU A 240 -2.25 -7.51 -20.26
C LEU A 240 -1.59 -8.04 -18.98
N ASP A 241 -0.58 -8.89 -19.13
CA ASP A 241 0.15 -9.50 -18.01
C ASP A 241 1.09 -8.50 -17.35
N GLU A 242 1.67 -7.59 -18.13
CA GLU A 242 2.45 -6.45 -17.62
C GLU A 242 1.58 -5.45 -16.85
N LEU A 243 0.39 -5.14 -17.36
CA LEU A 243 -0.57 -4.30 -16.63
C LEU A 243 -1.03 -4.97 -15.33
N LYS A 244 -1.29 -6.28 -15.35
CA LYS A 244 -1.61 -7.07 -14.15
C LYS A 244 -0.46 -7.02 -13.14
N PHE A 245 0.77 -7.19 -13.59
CA PHE A 245 1.97 -7.09 -12.77
C PHE A 245 2.10 -5.71 -12.09
N LEU A 246 2.00 -4.62 -12.86
CA LEU A 246 2.05 -3.26 -12.34
C LEU A 246 0.93 -3.00 -11.35
N SER A 247 -0.27 -3.54 -11.60
CA SER A 247 -1.41 -3.43 -10.70
C SER A 247 -1.19 -4.16 -9.37
N GLN A 248 -0.65 -5.39 -9.39
CA GLN A 248 -0.31 -6.14 -8.18
C GLN A 248 0.76 -5.44 -7.34
N LEU A 249 1.75 -4.83 -7.99
CA LEU A 249 2.76 -4.02 -7.33
C LEU A 249 2.14 -2.79 -6.66
N THR A 250 1.29 -2.09 -7.40
CA THR A 250 0.53 -0.91 -6.93
C THR A 250 -0.34 -1.25 -5.72
N GLN A 251 -1.05 -2.38 -5.76
CA GLN A 251 -1.88 -2.86 -4.65
C GLN A 251 -1.06 -3.10 -3.39
N SER A 252 0.14 -3.67 -3.54
CA SER A 252 1.05 -3.96 -2.43
C SER A 252 1.49 -2.68 -1.72
N PHE A 253 1.77 -1.61 -2.47
CA PHE A 253 2.12 -0.31 -1.92
C PHE A 253 0.92 0.41 -1.29
N LEU A 254 -0.25 0.36 -1.90
CA LEU A 254 -1.47 0.92 -1.32
C LEU A 254 -1.77 0.30 0.06
N LYS A 255 -1.61 -1.03 0.19
CA LYS A 255 -1.78 -1.71 1.46
C LYS A 255 -0.73 -1.29 2.49
N LEU A 256 0.54 -1.19 2.08
CA LEU A 256 1.61 -0.72 2.96
C LEU A 256 1.36 0.72 3.44
N GLU A 257 0.99 1.63 2.54
CA GLU A 257 0.66 3.02 2.83
C GLU A 257 -0.49 3.11 3.85
N SER A 258 -1.57 2.36 3.64
CA SER A 258 -2.70 2.28 4.57
C SER A 258 -2.28 1.78 5.95
N ASN A 259 -1.51 0.69 6.02
CA ASN A 259 -1.07 0.11 7.29
C ASN A 259 -0.16 1.06 8.09
N ILE A 260 0.69 1.85 7.40
CA ILE A 260 1.57 2.83 8.04
C ILE A 260 0.76 4.02 8.54
N GLN A 261 -0.22 4.49 7.75
CA GLN A 261 -1.11 5.57 8.16
C GLN A 261 -1.92 5.17 9.41
N GLU A 262 -2.48 3.95 9.43
CA GLU A 262 -3.18 3.41 10.59
C GLU A 262 -2.27 3.33 11.83
N LEU A 263 -1.04 2.83 11.67
CA LEU A 263 -0.06 2.76 12.76
C LEU A 263 0.24 4.14 13.38
N LEU A 264 0.38 5.18 12.53
CA LEU A 264 0.61 6.55 12.96
C LEU A 264 -0.61 7.11 13.70
N GLU A 265 -1.80 6.92 13.14
CA GLU A 265 -3.05 7.41 13.71
C GLU A 265 -3.35 6.76 15.07
N GLU A 266 -3.29 5.42 15.16
CA GLU A 266 -3.50 4.67 16.41
C GLU A 266 -2.56 5.17 17.53
N THR A 267 -1.29 5.37 17.19
CA THR A 267 -0.28 5.71 18.20
C THR A 267 -0.35 7.17 18.61
N PHE A 268 -0.62 8.09 17.70
CA PHE A 268 -0.78 9.50 18.06
C PHE A 268 -2.06 9.74 18.85
N LEU A 269 -3.14 8.99 18.61
CA LEU A 269 -4.32 9.00 19.47
C LEU A 269 -3.97 8.55 20.90
N LEU A 270 -3.17 7.49 21.05
CA LEU A 270 -2.72 7.01 22.37
C LEU A 270 -1.82 8.02 23.10
N LEU A 271 -0.99 8.77 22.37
CA LEU A 271 -0.10 9.80 22.94
C LEU A 271 -0.82 11.10 23.28
N GLN A 272 -1.95 11.40 22.63
CA GLN A 272 -2.79 12.57 22.94
C GLN A 272 -3.68 12.38 24.17
N MET A 273 -3.88 11.14 24.63
CA MET A 273 -4.55 10.89 25.90
C MET A 273 -3.66 11.40 27.05
N PRO A 274 -4.17 12.20 28.00
CA PRO A 274 -3.37 12.66 29.14
C PRO A 274 -2.86 11.44 29.89
N ARG A 275 -1.54 11.22 29.83
CA ARG A 275 -0.86 10.23 30.68
C ARG A 275 -1.11 10.64 32.12
N ASN A 276 -2.01 9.93 32.80
CA ASN A 276 -1.99 9.84 34.25
C ASN A 276 -0.66 9.17 34.62
N SER A 277 0.38 9.96 34.86
CA SER A 277 1.67 9.47 35.32
C SER A 277 1.49 8.69 36.63
N PRO A 278 1.97 7.44 36.75
CA PRO A 278 2.18 6.82 38.04
C PRO A 278 3.36 7.56 38.68
N GLY A 279 3.10 8.22 39.80
CA GLY A 279 4.00 9.22 40.38
C GLY A 279 5.33 8.68 40.89
N ILE A 280 6.33 9.56 40.92
CA ILE A 280 7.47 9.57 41.85
C ILE A 280 7.85 11.05 42.11
N LEU A 281 7.44 11.49 43.31
CA LEU A 281 8.10 12.43 44.23
C LEU A 281 8.45 13.87 43.79
N GLU A 282 7.44 14.74 43.72
CA GLU A 282 7.65 16.17 44.01
C GLU A 282 7.70 16.37 45.53
N LYS A 283 8.90 16.63 46.07
CA LYS A 283 9.06 17.11 47.45
C LYS A 283 8.61 18.56 47.53
N SER A 284 7.48 18.76 48.20
CA SER A 284 6.98 20.06 48.62
C SER A 284 7.97 20.77 49.56
N ASN A 285 8.45 21.95 49.19
CA ASN A 285 8.89 22.94 50.17
C ASN A 285 7.81 24.01 50.29
N ARG A 286 6.99 23.86 51.33
CA ARG A 286 6.21 24.95 51.92
C ARG A 286 7.17 25.75 52.80
N GLU A 287 7.45 26.99 52.41
CA GLU A 287 7.68 28.06 53.38
C GLU A 287 6.90 29.29 52.92
N ALA A 288 6.07 29.77 53.83
CA ALA A 288 5.03 30.76 53.60
C ALA A 288 5.55 32.16 53.92
N MET A 289 5.27 33.13 53.05
CA MET A 289 5.01 34.53 53.45
C MET A 289 3.91 35.13 52.57
N VAL A 290 2.71 35.14 53.15
CA VAL A 290 1.77 36.26 53.32
C VAL A 290 1.75 37.41 52.29
N GLU A 291 0.50 37.82 51.98
CA GLU A 291 0.02 39.03 51.28
C GLU A 291 0.13 39.03 49.74
N LYS A 292 -0.89 39.33 48.94
CA LYS A 292 -2.20 39.98 49.17
C LYS A 292 -3.09 39.66 47.96
N ARG A 293 -4.32 39.19 48.20
CA ARG A 293 -5.36 39.05 47.17
C ARG A 293 -5.94 40.43 46.85
N THR A 294 -5.94 40.79 45.57
CA THR A 294 -6.97 41.66 45.00
C THR A 294 -7.54 40.99 43.77
N ALA A 295 -8.86 40.82 43.82
CA ALA A 295 -9.70 40.33 42.75
C ALA A 295 -9.57 41.21 41.49
N ASN A 296 -9.65 40.59 40.32
CA ASN A 296 -10.55 41.03 39.27
C ASN A 296 -10.78 39.89 38.28
N GLU A 297 -12.06 39.55 38.15
CA GLU A 297 -12.62 38.67 37.15
C GLU A 297 -12.44 39.29 35.76
N THR A 298 -11.84 38.53 34.85
CA THR A 298 -12.25 38.52 33.44
C THR A 298 -12.23 37.08 32.99
N ASN A 299 -13.44 36.53 32.87
CA ASN A 299 -13.73 35.27 32.23
C ASN A 299 -13.18 35.30 30.80
N ILE A 300 -12.11 34.54 30.54
CA ILE A 300 -11.70 34.18 29.19
C ILE A 300 -12.14 32.73 29.01
N SER A 301 -13.21 32.56 28.23
CA SER A 301 -13.63 31.28 27.68
C SER A 301 -12.45 30.64 26.95
N PRO A 302 -12.14 29.35 27.14
CA PRO A 302 -11.15 28.69 26.30
C PRO A 302 -11.70 28.63 24.88
N GLU A 303 -11.11 29.43 24.02
CA GLU A 303 -11.25 29.37 22.57
C GLU A 303 -10.93 27.93 22.12
N PRO A 304 -11.78 27.26 21.33
CA PRO A 304 -11.50 25.91 20.89
C PRO A 304 -10.29 25.95 19.97
N LEU A 305 -9.16 25.47 20.47
CA LEU A 305 -7.97 25.20 19.67
C LEU A 305 -8.40 24.35 18.47
N LEU A 306 -8.40 24.97 17.30
CA LEU A 306 -8.54 24.29 16.03
C LEU A 306 -7.59 23.08 15.99
N PRO A 307 -8.01 21.91 15.49
CA PRO A 307 -7.09 20.81 15.34
C PRO A 307 -5.99 21.27 14.39
N VAL A 308 -4.74 21.20 14.85
CA VAL A 308 -3.53 21.31 14.02
C VAL A 308 -3.58 20.15 13.03
N LYS A 309 -4.34 20.31 11.94
CA LYS A 309 -4.59 19.30 10.90
C LYS A 309 -3.46 19.24 9.87
N GLU A 310 -2.47 20.14 9.95
CA GLU A 310 -1.44 20.32 8.94
C GLU A 310 -0.08 19.68 9.26
N ALA A 311 0.11 19.05 10.43
CA ALA A 311 1.44 18.60 10.87
C ALA A 311 1.70 17.08 10.83
N THR A 312 0.77 16.24 10.37
CA THR A 312 0.88 14.77 10.50
C THR A 312 0.53 13.96 9.24
N LEU A 313 0.50 14.57 8.04
CA LEU A 313 0.31 13.81 6.81
C LEU A 313 1.67 13.27 6.33
N LEU A 314 1.89 11.99 6.55
CA LEU A 314 3.04 11.27 6.02
C LEU A 314 2.86 11.10 4.51
N GLU A 315 3.59 11.88 3.73
CA GLU A 315 3.57 11.76 2.26
C GLU A 315 4.48 10.62 1.80
N PHE A 316 3.89 9.54 1.29
CA PHE A 316 4.62 8.43 0.70
C PHE A 316 4.77 8.61 -0.82
N GLY A 317 5.94 9.04 -1.26
CA GLY A 317 6.22 9.42 -2.66
C GLY A 317 6.38 8.27 -3.67
N TRP A 318 5.98 7.03 -3.36
CA TRP A 318 6.21 5.86 -4.22
C TRP A 318 5.58 5.98 -5.61
N ARG A 319 4.50 6.76 -5.75
CA ARG A 319 3.85 7.07 -7.03
C ARG A 319 4.82 7.69 -8.04
N ASN A 320 5.82 8.43 -7.55
CA ASN A 320 6.83 9.05 -8.40
C ASN A 320 7.68 8.02 -9.16
N ALA A 321 7.83 6.80 -8.65
CA ALA A 321 8.56 5.73 -9.32
C ALA A 321 7.86 5.26 -10.61
N PHE A 322 6.56 5.51 -10.78
CA PHE A 322 5.77 5.11 -11.95
C PHE A 322 5.74 6.17 -13.06
N LYS A 323 6.38 7.35 -12.87
CA LYS A 323 6.28 8.48 -13.81
C LYS A 323 6.64 8.11 -15.25
N ASP A 324 7.70 7.32 -15.44
CA ASP A 324 8.20 6.98 -16.77
C ASP A 324 7.28 6.00 -17.52
N ILE A 325 6.47 5.23 -16.79
CA ILE A 325 5.59 4.21 -17.37
C ILE A 325 4.12 4.65 -17.43
N THR A 326 3.78 5.76 -16.76
CA THR A 326 2.43 6.33 -16.63
C THR A 326 1.75 6.51 -17.98
N LEU A 327 2.44 7.11 -18.95
CA LEU A 327 1.85 7.38 -20.28
C LEU A 327 1.52 6.09 -21.04
N SER A 328 2.40 5.08 -20.96
CA SER A 328 2.17 3.77 -21.58
C SER A 328 1.02 3.04 -20.89
N MET A 329 0.93 3.08 -19.56
CA MET A 329 -0.20 2.54 -18.81
C MET A 329 -1.52 3.19 -19.21
N ALA A 330 -1.57 4.53 -19.25
CA ALA A 330 -2.76 5.27 -19.61
C ALA A 330 -3.27 4.89 -21.01
N HIS A 331 -2.37 4.72 -21.97
CA HIS A 331 -2.75 4.36 -23.33
C HIS A 331 -3.21 2.89 -23.46
N CYS A 332 -2.59 1.97 -22.72
CA CYS A 332 -2.85 0.55 -22.85
C CYS A 332 -4.03 0.05 -22.02
N ILE A 333 -4.37 0.71 -20.91
CA ILE A 333 -5.39 0.22 -19.97
C ILE A 333 -6.77 0.08 -20.62
N SER A 334 -7.20 1.07 -21.41
CA SER A 334 -8.50 1.00 -22.10
C SER A 334 -8.51 -0.10 -23.16
N ALA A 335 -7.44 -0.20 -23.96
CA ALA A 335 -7.33 -1.24 -25.00
C ALA A 335 -7.27 -2.65 -24.40
N ALA A 336 -6.61 -2.82 -23.25
CA ALA A 336 -6.58 -4.08 -22.52
C ALA A 336 -7.96 -4.45 -21.98
N ILE A 337 -8.66 -3.50 -21.35
CA ILE A 337 -10.01 -3.71 -20.79
C ILE A 337 -11.02 -4.06 -21.88
N GLU A 338 -11.07 -3.27 -22.95
CA GLU A 338 -11.94 -3.54 -24.09
C GLU A 338 -11.56 -4.86 -24.78
N GLY A 339 -10.26 -5.15 -24.89
CA GLY A 339 -9.72 -6.35 -25.53
C GLY A 339 -10.09 -7.66 -24.83
N PHE A 340 -9.99 -7.75 -23.50
CA PHE A 340 -10.42 -8.98 -22.81
C PHE A 340 -11.95 -9.08 -22.73
N SER A 341 -12.66 -7.97 -22.52
CA SER A 341 -14.11 -7.97 -22.44
C SER A 341 -14.76 -8.44 -23.74
N THR A 342 -14.28 -7.92 -24.88
CA THR A 342 -14.74 -8.36 -26.21
C THR A 342 -14.47 -9.84 -26.46
N LYS A 343 -13.31 -10.37 -26.05
CA LYS A 343 -13.00 -11.81 -26.15
C LYS A 343 -13.98 -12.66 -25.32
N VAL A 344 -14.23 -12.29 -24.07
CA VAL A 344 -15.17 -13.01 -23.19
C VAL A 344 -16.60 -12.96 -23.76
N LEU A 345 -17.04 -11.79 -24.23
CA LEU A 345 -18.35 -11.64 -24.86
C LEU A 345 -18.47 -12.41 -26.18
N GLN A 346 -17.41 -12.49 -26.99
CA GLN A 346 -17.40 -13.27 -28.23
C GLN A 346 -17.39 -14.78 -27.98
N GLN A 347 -16.60 -15.23 -27.00
CA GLN A 347 -16.58 -16.63 -26.57
C GLN A 347 -17.98 -17.07 -26.14
N GLU A 348 -18.63 -16.28 -25.29
CA GLU A 348 -19.98 -16.57 -24.80
C GLU A 348 -21.06 -16.51 -25.90
N GLN A 349 -20.85 -15.72 -26.95
CA GLN A 349 -21.72 -15.72 -28.13
C GLN A 349 -21.53 -16.99 -28.97
N THR A 350 -20.28 -17.42 -29.13
CA THR A 350 -19.92 -18.60 -29.93
C THR A 350 -20.47 -19.88 -29.29
N GLU A 351 -20.30 -20.02 -27.96
CA GLU A 351 -20.83 -21.14 -27.17
C GLU A 351 -22.34 -21.33 -27.33
N ARG A 352 -23.09 -20.23 -27.49
CA ARG A 352 -24.53 -20.29 -27.79
C ARG A 352 -24.85 -20.78 -29.19
N THR A 353 -24.11 -20.31 -30.20
CA THR A 353 -24.38 -20.70 -31.60
C THR A 353 -24.05 -22.16 -31.89
N SER A 354 -23.20 -22.79 -31.06
CA SER A 354 -22.77 -24.20 -31.20
C SER A 354 -23.75 -25.27 -30.66
N ALA A 355 -24.99 -24.91 -30.34
CA ALA A 355 -26.11 -25.85 -30.17
C ALA A 355 -26.04 -26.88 -29.01
N SER A 356 -25.21 -26.65 -27.97
CA SER A 356 -25.22 -27.46 -26.75
C SER A 356 -25.09 -26.59 -25.49
N SER A 357 -26.12 -25.81 -25.17
CA SER A 357 -26.50 -25.44 -23.79
C SER A 357 -27.60 -24.37 -23.76
N TYR A 358 -28.85 -24.79 -23.59
CA TYR A 358 -29.81 -23.98 -22.82
C TYR A 358 -29.52 -24.08 -21.31
N ILE A 359 -28.51 -24.86 -20.92
CA ILE A 359 -28.02 -25.04 -19.55
C ILE A 359 -27.06 -23.90 -19.24
N MET A 360 -27.48 -22.98 -18.38
CA MET A 360 -26.62 -21.89 -17.91
C MET A 360 -25.51 -22.43 -17.01
N ASN A 361 -24.25 -22.15 -17.38
CA ASN A 361 -23.10 -22.35 -16.50
C ASN A 361 -23.16 -21.28 -15.40
N LEU A 362 -23.66 -21.71 -14.24
CA LEU A 362 -23.71 -20.93 -13.01
C LEU A 362 -22.39 -21.12 -12.27
N VAL A 363 -21.79 -20.02 -11.85
CA VAL A 363 -20.60 -20.06 -11.00
C VAL A 363 -21.01 -19.70 -9.58
N ASN A 364 -20.66 -20.56 -8.63
CA ASN A 364 -20.69 -20.19 -7.22
C ASN A 364 -19.53 -19.22 -6.97
N VAL A 365 -19.83 -17.95 -6.77
CA VAL A 365 -18.82 -16.95 -6.38
C VAL A 365 -18.41 -17.22 -4.93
N PRO A 366 -17.14 -17.50 -4.63
CA PRO A 366 -16.68 -17.66 -3.25
C PRO A 366 -16.91 -16.36 -2.45
N LYS A 367 -17.41 -16.47 -1.22
CA LYS A 367 -17.62 -15.36 -0.26
C LYS A 367 -16.37 -14.51 0.07
N ALA A 368 -15.22 -14.83 -0.50
CA ALA A 368 -13.92 -14.22 -0.17
C ALA A 368 -13.58 -12.98 -1.02
N CYS A 369 -14.46 -12.52 -1.92
CA CYS A 369 -14.07 -11.49 -2.89
C CYS A 369 -13.86 -10.08 -2.30
N LEU A 370 -14.38 -9.75 -1.12
CA LEU A 370 -14.09 -8.45 -0.50
C LEU A 370 -14.34 -8.43 1.01
N GLU A 371 -13.30 -8.13 1.78
CA GLU A 371 -13.37 -7.87 3.21
C GLU A 371 -14.41 -6.77 3.51
N GLY A 372 -15.47 -7.13 4.24
CA GLY A 372 -16.30 -6.16 4.99
C GLY A 372 -17.78 -6.09 4.66
N HIS A 373 -18.29 -6.75 3.62
CA HIS A 373 -19.73 -6.73 3.33
C HIS A 373 -20.35 -8.13 3.26
N ILE A 374 -21.37 -8.34 4.09
CA ILE A 374 -22.17 -9.55 4.12
C ILE A 374 -23.00 -9.57 2.83
N PHE A 375 -22.60 -10.40 1.87
CA PHE A 375 -23.43 -10.73 0.71
C PHE A 375 -24.71 -11.43 1.18
N ALA A 376 -25.86 -10.97 0.70
CA ALA A 376 -27.09 -11.74 0.78
C ALA A 376 -26.98 -13.02 -0.08
N GLU A 377 -27.72 -14.05 0.31
CA GLU A 377 -27.62 -15.44 -0.17
C GLU A 377 -27.37 -15.64 -1.68
N GLU A 378 -26.48 -16.59 -1.98
CA GLU A 378 -26.30 -17.34 -3.24
C GLU A 378 -26.69 -16.63 -4.54
N GLU A 379 -26.11 -15.46 -4.83
CA GLU A 379 -26.12 -14.93 -6.19
C GLU A 379 -25.20 -15.80 -7.07
N GLN A 380 -25.80 -16.60 -7.95
CA GLN A 380 -25.09 -17.31 -9.01
C GLN A 380 -25.16 -16.48 -10.30
N PRO A 381 -24.19 -15.60 -10.58
CA PRO A 381 -24.15 -14.86 -11.84
C PRO A 381 -23.77 -15.80 -13.00
N LYS A 382 -24.04 -15.35 -14.22
CA LYS A 382 -23.48 -16.00 -15.41
C LYS A 382 -21.95 -15.93 -15.39
N GLN A 383 -21.30 -17.05 -15.71
CA GLN A 383 -19.85 -17.22 -15.76
C GLN A 383 -19.12 -16.04 -16.44
N PHE A 384 -19.56 -15.62 -17.62
CA PHE A 384 -18.89 -14.55 -18.36
C PHE A 384 -18.91 -13.18 -17.65
N CYS A 385 -19.94 -12.88 -16.85
CA CYS A 385 -19.99 -11.63 -16.08
C CYS A 385 -18.99 -11.67 -14.92
N SER A 386 -18.89 -12.82 -14.24
CA SER A 386 -17.89 -13.06 -13.20
C SER A 386 -16.47 -12.91 -13.78
N ASP A 387 -16.20 -13.54 -14.93
CA ASP A 387 -14.88 -13.48 -15.59
C ASP A 387 -14.48 -12.04 -15.95
N ILE A 388 -15.44 -11.23 -16.42
CA ILE A 388 -15.19 -9.81 -16.73
C ILE A 388 -14.93 -9.01 -15.44
N MET A 389 -15.76 -9.18 -14.41
CA MET A 389 -15.61 -8.44 -13.15
C MET A 389 -14.29 -8.79 -12.45
N GLU A 390 -13.93 -10.08 -12.36
CA GLU A 390 -12.66 -10.52 -11.79
C GLU A 390 -11.47 -9.88 -12.51
N LYS A 391 -11.53 -9.81 -13.85
CA LYS A 391 -10.46 -9.19 -14.61
C LYS A 391 -10.41 -7.67 -14.44
N LEU A 392 -11.54 -6.99 -14.27
CA LEU A 392 -11.59 -5.57 -13.91
C LEU A 392 -11.00 -5.32 -12.52
N ASP A 393 -11.29 -6.19 -11.54
CA ASP A 393 -10.74 -6.11 -10.18
C ASP A 393 -9.21 -6.14 -10.21
N THR A 394 -8.62 -6.93 -11.10
CA THR A 394 -7.15 -6.97 -11.24
C THR A 394 -6.52 -5.64 -11.69
N MET A 395 -7.28 -4.72 -12.29
CA MET A 395 -6.79 -3.42 -12.79
C MET A 395 -7.16 -2.24 -11.90
N LEU A 396 -8.11 -2.43 -10.98
CA LEU A 396 -8.61 -1.39 -10.08
C LEU A 396 -7.52 -0.70 -9.23
N PRO A 397 -6.51 -1.41 -8.68
CA PRO A 397 -5.44 -0.78 -7.89
C PRO A 397 -4.73 0.36 -8.63
N LEU A 398 -4.57 0.25 -9.96
CA LEU A 398 -3.97 1.30 -10.78
C LEU A 398 -4.77 2.60 -10.69
N ALA A 399 -6.10 2.54 -10.77
CA ALA A 399 -6.93 3.72 -10.69
C ALA A 399 -6.97 4.32 -9.27
N LEU A 400 -6.95 3.49 -8.23
CA LEU A 400 -6.95 3.94 -6.82
C LEU A 400 -5.65 4.66 -6.43
N ALA A 401 -4.53 4.25 -7.04
CA ALA A 401 -3.24 4.89 -6.86
C ALA A 401 -3.13 6.26 -7.55
N CYS A 402 -3.99 6.55 -8.53
CA CYS A 402 -3.94 7.77 -9.32
C CYS A 402 -4.77 8.90 -8.67
N ARG A 403 -4.36 9.35 -7.48
CA ARG A 403 -5.03 10.44 -6.74
C ARG A 403 -4.55 11.84 -7.17
N ASP A 404 -3.30 11.95 -7.58
CA ASP A 404 -2.66 13.22 -7.96
C ASP A 404 -2.94 13.62 -9.42
N ASP A 405 -2.87 14.93 -9.71
CA ASP A 405 -3.21 15.52 -11.02
C ASP A 405 -2.46 14.89 -12.21
N SER A 406 -1.25 14.38 -11.99
CA SER A 406 -0.41 13.78 -13.04
C SER A 406 -0.85 12.38 -13.49
N LEU A 407 -1.64 11.68 -12.68
CA LEU A 407 -2.07 10.30 -12.94
C LEU A 407 -3.57 10.18 -13.28
N GLN A 408 -4.29 11.31 -13.33
CA GLN A 408 -5.72 11.34 -13.62
C GLN A 408 -6.08 10.74 -14.99
N GLU A 409 -5.15 10.73 -15.95
CA GLU A 409 -5.38 10.14 -17.26
C GLU A 409 -5.58 8.61 -17.18
N ILE A 410 -4.79 7.90 -16.38
CA ILE A 410 -4.96 6.45 -16.17
C ILE A 410 -6.33 6.17 -15.56
N ARG A 411 -6.68 6.95 -14.52
CA ARG A 411 -7.96 6.85 -13.84
C ARG A 411 -9.13 7.11 -14.79
N GLY A 412 -9.07 8.19 -15.57
CA GLY A 412 -10.11 8.53 -16.54
C GLY A 412 -10.29 7.45 -17.60
N ASN A 413 -9.17 6.96 -18.16
CA ASN A 413 -9.17 5.92 -19.19
C ASN A 413 -9.70 4.58 -18.68
N LEU A 414 -9.40 4.21 -17.43
CA LEU A 414 -9.99 3.03 -16.78
C LEU A 414 -11.48 3.22 -16.56
N VAL A 415 -11.91 4.35 -16.00
CA VAL A 415 -13.32 4.65 -15.75
C VAL A 415 -14.14 4.60 -17.04
N GLU A 416 -13.63 5.23 -18.10
CA GLU A 416 -14.29 5.24 -19.41
C GLU A 416 -14.41 3.81 -19.96
N ALA A 417 -13.33 3.03 -19.94
CA ALA A 417 -13.33 1.65 -20.41
C ALA A 417 -14.27 0.76 -19.59
N CYS A 418 -14.27 0.89 -18.26
CA CYS A 418 -15.21 0.22 -17.37
C CYS A 418 -16.67 0.58 -17.68
N CYS A 419 -16.98 1.85 -17.96
CA CYS A 419 -18.34 2.27 -18.34
C CYS A 419 -18.77 1.69 -19.70
N LYS A 420 -17.86 1.60 -20.67
CA LYS A 420 -18.13 0.94 -21.96
C LYS A 420 -18.39 -0.55 -21.77
N VAL A 421 -17.57 -1.23 -20.98
CA VAL A 421 -17.76 -2.66 -20.65
C VAL A 421 -19.09 -2.88 -19.92
N ALA A 422 -19.43 -2.04 -18.94
CA ALA A 422 -20.72 -2.10 -18.26
C ALA A 422 -21.90 -1.97 -19.24
N THR A 423 -21.80 -1.04 -20.20
CA THR A 423 -22.82 -0.85 -21.22
C THR A 423 -22.94 -2.07 -22.14
N ALA A 424 -21.81 -2.61 -22.62
CA ALA A 424 -21.80 -3.79 -23.48
C ALA A 424 -22.33 -5.05 -22.78
N VAL A 425 -21.99 -5.24 -21.49
CA VAL A 425 -22.54 -6.34 -20.68
C VAL A 425 -24.04 -6.15 -20.48
N LEU A 426 -24.50 -4.93 -20.18
CA LEU A 426 -25.93 -4.65 -20.02
C LEU A 426 -26.71 -4.91 -21.31
N GLU A 427 -26.24 -4.43 -22.45
CA GLU A 427 -26.85 -4.69 -23.77
C GLU A 427 -26.95 -6.20 -24.02
N ARG A 428 -25.88 -6.95 -23.73
CA ARG A 428 -25.89 -8.41 -23.85
C ARG A 428 -26.90 -9.06 -22.91
N LEU A 429 -27.05 -8.59 -21.67
CA LEU A 429 -28.06 -9.11 -20.74
C LEU A 429 -29.49 -8.77 -21.19
N GLN A 430 -29.72 -7.58 -21.74
CA GLN A 430 -31.01 -7.15 -22.28
C GLN A 430 -31.42 -7.98 -23.50
N GLU A 431 -30.50 -8.28 -24.41
CA GLU A 431 -30.75 -9.21 -25.52
C GLU A 431 -31.24 -10.57 -25.01
N ARG A 432 -30.61 -11.11 -23.96
CA ARG A 432 -31.05 -12.38 -23.33
C ARG A 432 -32.39 -12.28 -22.63
N GLY A 433 -32.75 -11.11 -22.12
CA GLY A 433 -34.06 -10.87 -21.52
C GLY A 433 -35.19 -10.92 -22.54
N ARG A 434 -34.96 -10.54 -23.80
CA ARG A 434 -35.99 -10.53 -24.85
C ARG A 434 -36.42 -11.94 -25.30
N ASP A 435 -35.56 -12.93 -25.13
CA ASP A 435 -35.83 -14.32 -25.52
C ASP A 435 -36.76 -15.04 -24.51
N ILE A 436 -37.09 -14.43 -23.37
CA ILE A 436 -37.92 -15.00 -22.30
C ILE A 436 -39.34 -14.38 -22.38
N PRO A 437 -40.43 -15.18 -22.31
CA PRO A 437 -40.49 -16.63 -22.05
C PRO A 437 -40.55 -17.50 -23.32
N SER A 438 -40.65 -16.92 -24.52
CA SER A 438 -40.99 -17.67 -25.75
C SER A 438 -39.89 -18.61 -26.25
N GLY A 439 -38.61 -18.36 -25.90
CA GLY A 439 -37.47 -19.13 -26.37
C GLY A 439 -36.63 -19.78 -25.26
N ALA A 440 -36.88 -19.47 -23.98
CA ALA A 440 -36.06 -19.97 -22.87
C ALA A 440 -36.85 -20.07 -21.55
N PRO A 441 -36.47 -20.99 -20.63
CA PRO A 441 -37.21 -21.24 -19.39
C PRO A 441 -37.19 -20.04 -18.44
N LEU A 442 -38.24 -19.88 -17.61
CA LEU A 442 -38.37 -18.80 -16.62
C LEU A 442 -37.20 -18.73 -15.63
N LYS A 443 -36.57 -19.87 -15.30
CA LYS A 443 -35.35 -19.92 -14.47
C LYS A 443 -34.27 -18.95 -14.96
N ASN A 444 -34.21 -18.71 -16.26
CA ASN A 444 -33.26 -17.79 -16.88
C ASN A 444 -33.51 -16.32 -16.49
N LEU A 445 -34.76 -15.96 -16.15
CA LEU A 445 -35.12 -14.62 -15.70
C LEU A 445 -34.54 -14.34 -14.32
N HIS A 446 -34.60 -15.32 -13.41
CA HIS A 446 -33.95 -15.23 -12.09
C HIS A 446 -32.43 -15.14 -12.21
N ILE A 447 -31.82 -15.87 -13.14
CA ILE A 447 -30.37 -15.81 -13.37
C ILE A 447 -29.95 -14.47 -14.00
N LEU A 448 -30.78 -13.89 -14.87
CA LEU A 448 -30.55 -12.54 -15.39
C LEU A 448 -30.67 -11.48 -14.28
N LEU A 449 -31.65 -11.63 -13.40
CA LEU A 449 -31.83 -10.75 -12.25
C LEU A 449 -30.64 -10.81 -11.29
N SER A 450 -30.18 -12.02 -10.91
CA SER A 450 -29.00 -12.19 -10.06
C SER A 450 -27.74 -11.64 -10.72
N THR A 451 -27.55 -11.90 -12.02
CA THR A 451 -26.38 -11.40 -12.76
C THR A 451 -26.38 -9.87 -12.86
N ALA A 452 -27.53 -9.26 -13.11
CA ALA A 452 -27.65 -7.80 -13.17
C ALA A 452 -27.41 -7.15 -11.80
N ALA A 453 -27.95 -7.76 -10.72
CA ALA A 453 -27.71 -7.33 -9.35
C ALA A 453 -26.22 -7.39 -8.99
N TYR A 454 -25.57 -8.53 -9.27
CA TYR A 454 -24.14 -8.73 -9.06
C TYR A 454 -23.28 -7.64 -9.73
N VAL A 455 -23.50 -7.38 -11.02
CA VAL A 455 -22.74 -6.33 -11.74
C VAL A 455 -23.02 -4.93 -11.19
N SER A 456 -24.28 -4.63 -10.83
CA SER A 456 -24.65 -3.36 -10.21
C SER A 456 -23.94 -3.14 -8.87
N GLN A 457 -23.88 -4.19 -8.04
CA GLN A 457 -23.19 -4.15 -6.75
C GLN A 457 -21.68 -3.94 -6.92
N HIS A 458 -21.04 -4.61 -7.89
CA HIS A 458 -19.63 -4.40 -8.22
C HIS A 458 -19.33 -2.95 -8.62
N PHE A 459 -20.13 -2.34 -9.51
CA PHE A 459 -19.92 -0.94 -9.89
C PHE A 459 -20.24 0.05 -8.76
N THR A 460 -21.18 -0.28 -7.88
CA THR A 460 -21.45 0.50 -6.67
C THR A 460 -20.24 0.45 -5.72
N HIS A 461 -19.61 -0.71 -5.59
CA HIS A 461 -18.38 -0.88 -4.82
C HIS A 461 -17.23 -0.05 -5.40
N TYR A 462 -17.02 -0.08 -6.73
CA TYR A 462 -16.04 0.78 -7.39
C TYR A 462 -16.32 2.28 -7.16
N ASP A 463 -17.59 2.70 -7.22
CA ASP A 463 -17.98 4.08 -6.94
C ASP A 463 -17.60 4.49 -5.52
N ASN A 464 -17.86 3.63 -4.52
CA ASN A 464 -17.53 3.88 -3.12
C ASN A 464 -16.03 4.06 -2.90
N LEU A 465 -15.20 3.15 -3.45
CA LEU A 465 -13.74 3.23 -3.35
C LEU A 465 -13.18 4.50 -4.02
N MET A 466 -13.75 4.88 -5.17
CA MET A 466 -13.30 6.04 -5.93
C MET A 466 -13.79 7.37 -5.32
N ARG A 467 -14.91 7.36 -4.59
CA ARG A 467 -15.50 8.55 -3.96
C ARG A 467 -14.66 9.13 -2.82
N GLU A 468 -13.81 8.33 -2.18
CA GLU A 468 -12.83 8.84 -1.21
C GLU A 468 -11.91 9.92 -1.80
N THR A 469 -11.78 9.94 -3.13
CA THR A 469 -10.86 10.83 -3.84
C THR A 469 -11.57 11.89 -4.67
N THR A 470 -12.86 11.74 -4.97
CA THR A 470 -13.65 12.69 -5.77
C THR A 470 -15.02 12.92 -5.14
N LYS A 471 -15.39 14.19 -4.91
CA LYS A 471 -16.71 14.57 -4.35
C LYS A 471 -17.91 14.17 -5.22
N LYS A 472 -17.69 13.70 -6.45
CA LYS A 472 -18.74 13.28 -7.40
C LYS A 472 -18.68 11.78 -7.63
N PRO A 473 -19.84 11.09 -7.72
CA PRO A 473 -19.89 9.68 -8.07
C PRO A 473 -19.43 9.50 -9.53
N VAL A 474 -18.57 8.52 -9.74
CA VAL A 474 -17.88 8.25 -11.00
C VAL A 474 -18.64 7.22 -11.84
N PHE A 475 -19.25 6.22 -11.19
CA PHE A 475 -19.99 5.14 -11.85
C PHE A 475 -21.51 5.26 -11.72
N LEU A 476 -22.02 6.46 -11.43
CA LEU A 476 -23.45 6.71 -11.23
C LEU A 476 -24.30 6.24 -12.41
N VAL A 477 -23.88 6.53 -13.65
CA VAL A 477 -24.66 6.23 -14.85
C VAL A 477 -24.78 4.71 -15.08
N PRO A 478 -23.70 3.91 -15.08
CA PRO A 478 -23.81 2.46 -15.10
C PRO A 478 -24.74 1.91 -14.01
N VAL A 479 -24.54 2.32 -12.75
CA VAL A 479 -25.35 1.82 -11.62
C VAL A 479 -26.84 2.10 -11.82
N GLN A 480 -27.21 3.30 -12.25
CA GLN A 480 -28.61 3.66 -12.52
C GLN A 480 -29.22 2.81 -13.63
N ARG A 481 -28.52 2.59 -14.74
CA ARG A 481 -29.02 1.76 -15.85
C ARG A 481 -29.22 0.31 -15.45
N TYR A 482 -28.31 -0.24 -14.65
CA TYR A 482 -28.48 -1.59 -14.12
C TYR A 482 -29.67 -1.65 -13.14
N GLN A 483 -29.86 -0.63 -12.30
CA GLN A 483 -31.02 -0.59 -11.40
C GLN A 483 -32.36 -0.53 -12.14
N GLU A 484 -32.45 0.26 -13.22
CA GLU A 484 -33.63 0.30 -14.09
C GLU A 484 -33.92 -1.07 -14.73
N PHE A 485 -32.88 -1.76 -15.19
CA PHE A 485 -33.00 -3.10 -15.74
C PHE A 485 -33.42 -4.14 -14.69
N ILE A 486 -32.82 -4.10 -13.49
CA ILE A 486 -33.21 -4.93 -12.34
C ILE A 486 -34.69 -4.73 -12.00
N ASN A 487 -35.15 -3.49 -11.90
CA ASN A 487 -36.56 -3.18 -11.62
C ASN A 487 -37.50 -3.75 -12.69
N THR A 488 -37.09 -3.68 -13.97
CA THR A 488 -37.84 -4.25 -15.09
C THR A 488 -37.93 -5.78 -14.98
N LEU A 489 -36.83 -6.45 -14.68
CA LEU A 489 -36.79 -7.90 -14.48
C LEU A 489 -37.62 -8.33 -13.26
N GLN A 490 -37.53 -7.60 -12.15
CA GLN A 490 -38.34 -7.85 -10.96
C GLN A 490 -39.84 -7.75 -11.27
N PHE A 491 -40.25 -6.71 -11.99
CA PHE A 491 -41.63 -6.56 -12.43
C PHE A 491 -42.08 -7.75 -13.29
N GLN A 492 -41.27 -8.19 -14.25
CA GLN A 492 -41.58 -9.36 -15.08
C GLN A 492 -41.73 -10.65 -14.27
N VAL A 493 -40.84 -10.89 -13.30
CA VAL A 493 -40.93 -12.05 -12.39
C VAL A 493 -42.22 -11.98 -11.59
N THR A 494 -42.51 -10.84 -10.95
CA THR A 494 -43.72 -10.67 -10.13
C THR A 494 -44.98 -10.80 -10.96
N ASP A 495 -45.07 -10.14 -12.11
CA ASP A 495 -46.22 -10.21 -13.02
C ASP A 495 -46.46 -11.64 -13.54
N TYR A 496 -45.39 -12.37 -13.86
CA TYR A 496 -45.50 -13.79 -14.21
C TYR A 496 -46.04 -14.63 -13.04
N CYS A 497 -45.46 -14.51 -11.84
CA CYS A 497 -45.92 -15.24 -10.66
C CYS A 497 -47.39 -14.94 -10.34
N VAL A 498 -47.79 -13.66 -10.39
CA VAL A 498 -49.18 -13.23 -10.18
C VAL A 498 -50.11 -13.86 -11.22
N ARG A 499 -49.73 -13.86 -12.50
CA ARG A 499 -50.51 -14.52 -13.56
C ARG A 499 -50.63 -16.02 -13.34
N VAL A 500 -49.56 -16.71 -12.98
CA VAL A 500 -49.60 -18.15 -12.67
C VAL A 500 -50.52 -18.42 -11.49
N CYS A 501 -50.36 -17.71 -10.37
CA CYS A 501 -51.24 -17.86 -9.21
C CYS A 501 -52.71 -17.59 -9.56
N ALA A 502 -52.99 -16.51 -10.30
CA ALA A 502 -54.35 -16.20 -10.72
C ALA A 502 -54.93 -17.29 -11.64
N THR A 503 -54.14 -17.80 -12.59
CA THR A 503 -54.57 -18.86 -13.51
C THR A 503 -54.81 -20.17 -12.78
N SER A 504 -53.92 -20.56 -11.86
CA SER A 504 -54.09 -21.76 -11.04
C SER A 504 -55.32 -21.68 -10.13
N ILE A 505 -55.55 -20.54 -9.46
CA ILE A 505 -56.73 -20.34 -8.61
C ILE A 505 -58.02 -20.37 -9.44
N LEU A 506 -58.02 -19.74 -10.63
CA LEU A 506 -59.20 -19.67 -11.49
C LEU A 506 -59.49 -21.00 -12.22
N GLN A 507 -58.46 -21.77 -12.58
CA GLN A 507 -58.62 -23.14 -13.10
C GLN A 507 -59.14 -24.09 -12.03
N ASP A 508 -58.75 -23.90 -10.76
CA ASP A 508 -59.23 -24.73 -9.65
C ASP A 508 -60.66 -24.37 -9.20
N ALA A 509 -61.12 -23.13 -9.43
CA ALA A 509 -62.50 -22.73 -9.11
C ALA A 509 -63.58 -23.49 -9.90
N GLU A 510 -63.27 -23.98 -11.11
CA GLU A 510 -64.15 -24.83 -11.93
C GLU A 510 -64.00 -26.33 -11.60
N SER A 511 -62.93 -26.69 -10.89
CA SER A 511 -62.63 -28.03 -10.38
C SER A 511 -63.24 -28.14 -8.98
N HIS A 512 -64.41 -28.77 -8.85
CA HIS A 512 -65.01 -29.03 -7.53
C HIS A 512 -64.26 -30.12 -6.74
N HIS A 513 -62.92 -30.20 -6.84
CA HIS A 513 -62.05 -31.27 -6.32
C HIS A 513 -60.92 -30.71 -5.45
N TRP A 514 -61.29 -29.82 -4.51
CA TRP A 514 -60.38 -29.23 -3.51
C TRP A 514 -59.67 -30.25 -2.59
N ASP A 515 -60.08 -31.53 -2.63
CA ASP A 515 -59.49 -32.62 -1.84
C ASP A 515 -58.45 -33.47 -2.61
N ASP A 516 -58.23 -33.23 -3.92
CA ASP A 516 -57.29 -34.03 -4.73
C ASP A 516 -55.87 -33.43 -4.69
N TYR A 517 -54.98 -34.03 -3.88
CA TYR A 517 -53.58 -33.63 -3.67
C TYR A 517 -52.65 -33.89 -4.88
N LYS A 518 -53.12 -33.78 -6.11
CA LYS A 518 -52.25 -33.97 -7.28
C LYS A 518 -51.38 -32.75 -7.50
N ALA A 519 -50.07 -32.99 -7.59
CA ALA A 519 -49.09 -31.97 -7.89
C ALA A 519 -49.43 -31.25 -9.20
N PHE A 520 -49.45 -29.93 -9.14
CA PHE A 520 -49.63 -29.04 -10.28
C PHE A 520 -48.63 -29.41 -11.38
N TYR A 521 -49.11 -29.77 -12.57
CA TYR A 521 -48.26 -29.92 -13.74
C TYR A 521 -47.98 -28.52 -14.31
N GLU A 522 -46.72 -28.09 -14.25
CA GLU A 522 -46.23 -26.96 -15.04
C GLU A 522 -46.43 -27.26 -16.53
N VAL A 523 -47.09 -26.36 -17.27
CA VAL A 523 -47.21 -26.38 -18.74
C VAL A 523 -46.37 -25.25 -19.32
#